data_AF-K0RUZ3-F1
#
_entry.id   AF-K0RUZ3-F1
#
_cell.length_a   1.000
_cell.length_b   1.000
_cell.length_c   1.000
_cell.angle_alpha   90.00
_cell.angle_beta   90.00
_cell.angle_gamma   90.00
#
_symmetry.space_group_name_H-M   'P 1'
#
loop_
_entity.id
_entity.type
_entity.pdbx_description
1 polymer ?
#
loop_
_entity_poly.entity_id
_entity_poly.type
_entity_poly.pdbx_seq_one_letter_code
_entity_poly.pdbx_strand_id
1 'polypeptide(L)'
;MAVVNTLTELLDPSLLRADGGDDDDKQAAASPEEKAENMALLANSFVDGGGVELLSSNLGRFDESVDEDARGTEDALTLVENLLDLDRAGVLRVPDGDATGERKSVAEVICRQSSLVPWLLRRMDEAEPDGDDERAARLARPIPPGVIRLHSSEVLSAILQHEDYAVHGPRLARLPKYASVFDEDGDGGGGDPEDPARPNNGVGDDDGKAGTVDGIEVLLLAIAAYRKSDPEVEVDCEYLENVFDALSASLLRDDNVTDFVEAEGIELMLRCLRQKVHSGGGALKVLSFCLSGSSSGGEGGGGGEAVRRRACEAFVGAGGIKTLFPLFMARRSAIPCPAACSEGGSRSKGDGKNKKDSKSAKRAAQARRRWLSTVERNSTDVMYALTRHASPDSAHDARSRILAKFVEEDCEKCDRAVELCLKNDERARLAEYQFYRGDGAEDAELLGGPDAVDLAAMGAKLRGGGDAFHRCCAILGFACVGSRRCRGHVMDQLRLQGSGITVVKDGLAEFAGLLSDGAQKAQIEGYIEEL
;
A
#
# COMPACT_ATOMS: atom_id res chain seq x y z
N MET A 1 -8.72 -31.19 -2.05
CA MET A 1 -8.44 -30.86 -3.45
C MET A 1 -9.71 -30.57 -4.21
N ALA A 2 -10.56 -31.57 -4.53
CA ALA A 2 -11.82 -31.34 -5.26
C ALA A 2 -12.73 -30.25 -4.64
N VAL A 3 -12.84 -30.20 -3.30
CA VAL A 3 -13.67 -29.19 -2.61
C VAL A 3 -13.14 -27.77 -2.76
N VAL A 4 -11.82 -27.55 -2.70
CA VAL A 4 -11.21 -26.21 -2.80
C VAL A 4 -11.38 -25.68 -4.22
N ASN A 5 -11.10 -26.52 -5.22
CA ASN A 5 -11.33 -26.15 -6.62
C ASN A 5 -12.80 -25.79 -6.88
N THR A 6 -13.75 -26.59 -6.40
CA THR A 6 -15.18 -26.28 -6.57
C THR A 6 -15.58 -24.98 -5.87
N LEU A 7 -15.07 -24.70 -4.66
CA LEU A 7 -15.33 -23.43 -3.98
C LEU A 7 -14.72 -22.24 -4.73
N THR A 8 -13.53 -22.41 -5.30
CA THR A 8 -12.86 -21.39 -6.11
C THR A 8 -13.69 -21.03 -7.34
N GLU A 9 -14.19 -22.04 -8.06
CA GLU A 9 -15.07 -21.85 -9.22
C GLU A 9 -16.41 -21.19 -8.84
N LEU A 10 -17.01 -21.57 -7.71
CA LEU A 10 -18.31 -21.04 -7.28
C LEU A 10 -18.24 -19.63 -6.70
N LEU A 11 -17.09 -19.21 -6.21
CA LEU A 11 -16.88 -17.91 -5.56
C LEU A 11 -16.05 -16.94 -6.42
N ASP A 12 -15.87 -17.23 -7.71
CA ASP A 12 -15.19 -16.33 -8.63
C ASP A 12 -15.99 -15.02 -8.83
N PRO A 13 -15.42 -13.84 -8.46
CA PRO A 13 -16.08 -12.54 -8.66
C PRO A 13 -16.46 -12.25 -10.12
N SER A 14 -15.82 -12.92 -11.10
CA SER A 14 -16.13 -12.78 -12.51
C SER A 14 -17.57 -13.17 -12.86
N LEU A 15 -18.18 -14.09 -12.08
CA LEU A 15 -19.56 -14.55 -12.26
C LEU A 15 -20.61 -13.48 -11.98
N LEU A 16 -20.23 -12.39 -11.29
CA LEU A 16 -21.10 -11.25 -11.01
C LEU A 16 -21.26 -10.31 -12.21
N ARG A 17 -20.43 -10.47 -13.26
CA ARG A 17 -20.53 -9.65 -14.48
C ARG A 17 -21.77 -10.06 -15.28
N ALA A 18 -22.49 -9.09 -15.83
CA ALA A 18 -23.58 -9.37 -16.75
C ALA A 18 -23.02 -9.98 -18.03
N ASP A 19 -23.58 -11.11 -18.47
CA ASP A 19 -23.27 -11.69 -19.78
C ASP A 19 -23.72 -10.70 -20.86
N GLY A 20 -22.75 -10.04 -21.50
CA GLY A 20 -22.98 -9.16 -22.66
C GLY A 20 -23.27 -9.94 -23.95
N GLY A 21 -24.00 -11.05 -23.86
CA GLY A 21 -24.43 -11.84 -25.00
C GLY A 21 -25.71 -11.28 -25.59
N ASP A 22 -25.63 -10.83 -26.84
CA ASP A 22 -26.79 -10.90 -27.74
C ASP A 22 -27.30 -12.36 -27.76
N ASP A 23 -28.62 -12.52 -27.83
CA ASP A 23 -29.38 -13.72 -28.27
C ASP A 23 -30.33 -14.36 -27.23
N ASP A 24 -31.59 -13.96 -27.34
CA ASP A 24 -32.78 -14.79 -27.60
C ASP A 24 -33.16 -16.03 -26.76
N ASP A 25 -32.39 -16.48 -25.76
CA ASP A 25 -32.80 -17.59 -24.88
C ASP A 25 -33.30 -17.09 -23.52
N LYS A 26 -34.60 -16.73 -23.48
CA LYS A 26 -35.36 -16.47 -22.23
C LYS A 26 -35.59 -17.76 -21.45
N GLN A 27 -34.56 -18.28 -20.79
CA GLN A 27 -34.72 -19.33 -19.80
C GLN A 27 -33.92 -19.04 -18.53
N ALA A 28 -34.60 -18.44 -17.55
CA ALA A 28 -34.29 -18.46 -16.12
C ALA A 28 -32.82 -18.23 -15.70
N ALA A 29 -32.08 -17.32 -16.35
CA ALA A 29 -30.81 -16.85 -15.81
C ALA A 29 -31.10 -15.98 -14.57
N ALA A 30 -30.55 -16.36 -13.41
CA ALA A 30 -30.64 -15.58 -12.19
C ALA A 30 -30.13 -14.15 -12.44
N SER A 31 -30.80 -13.15 -11.86
CA SER A 31 -30.36 -11.76 -11.98
C SER A 31 -28.96 -11.58 -11.37
N PRO A 32 -28.18 -10.56 -11.77
CA PRO A 32 -26.88 -10.28 -11.13
C PRO A 32 -26.98 -10.08 -9.62
N GLU A 33 -28.10 -9.51 -9.15
CA GLU A 33 -28.40 -9.33 -7.72
C GLU A 33 -28.67 -10.68 -7.03
N GLU A 34 -29.45 -11.57 -7.64
CA GLU A 34 -29.69 -12.93 -7.13
C GLU A 34 -28.40 -13.76 -7.11
N LYS A 35 -27.53 -13.60 -8.11
CA LYS A 35 -26.20 -14.23 -8.14
C LYS A 35 -25.33 -13.72 -6.99
N ALA A 36 -25.31 -12.41 -6.77
CA ALA A 36 -24.57 -11.79 -5.66
C ALA A 36 -25.07 -12.27 -4.30
N GLU A 37 -26.39 -12.35 -4.10
CA GLU A 37 -27.00 -12.83 -2.84
C GLU A 37 -26.66 -14.31 -2.56
N ASN A 38 -26.78 -15.18 -3.57
CA ASN A 38 -26.44 -16.60 -3.41
C ASN A 38 -24.94 -16.81 -3.14
N MET A 39 -24.08 -16.06 -3.83
CA MET A 39 -22.65 -16.08 -3.63
C MET A 39 -22.28 -15.57 -2.23
N ALA A 40 -22.92 -14.47 -1.79
CA ALA A 40 -22.76 -13.92 -0.46
C ALA A 40 -23.13 -14.97 0.60
N LEU A 41 -24.27 -15.64 0.49
CA LEU A 41 -24.70 -16.68 1.42
C LEU A 41 -23.67 -17.81 1.55
N LEU A 42 -23.14 -18.29 0.42
CA LEU A 42 -22.14 -19.36 0.38
C LEU A 42 -20.83 -18.92 1.03
N ALA A 43 -20.28 -17.77 0.60
CA ALA A 43 -19.03 -17.23 1.12
C ALA A 43 -19.14 -16.93 2.62
N ASN A 44 -20.24 -16.33 3.05
CA ASN A 44 -20.53 -16.02 4.44
C ASN A 44 -20.61 -17.29 5.30
N SER A 45 -21.30 -18.32 4.82
CA SER A 45 -21.38 -19.61 5.52
C SER A 45 -20.01 -20.29 5.64
N PHE A 46 -19.17 -20.16 4.60
CA PHE A 46 -17.81 -20.70 4.60
C PHE A 46 -16.90 -19.98 5.60
N VAL A 47 -16.95 -18.64 5.62
CA VAL A 47 -16.16 -17.80 6.53
C VAL A 47 -16.58 -18.01 7.98
N ASP A 48 -17.89 -17.96 8.28
CA ASP A 48 -18.42 -18.16 9.64
C ASP A 48 -18.19 -19.59 10.15
N GLY A 49 -18.17 -20.56 9.25
CA GLY A 49 -17.88 -21.97 9.55
C GLY A 49 -16.41 -22.26 9.86
N GLY A 50 -15.54 -21.26 9.92
CA GLY A 50 -14.10 -21.45 10.14
C GLY A 50 -13.36 -22.01 8.92
N GLY A 51 -13.93 -21.87 7.72
CA GLY A 51 -13.36 -22.40 6.48
C GLY A 51 -11.97 -21.84 6.17
N VAL A 52 -11.72 -20.56 6.50
CA VAL A 52 -10.42 -19.90 6.32
C VAL A 52 -9.32 -20.56 7.15
N GLU A 53 -9.60 -20.90 8.43
CA GLU A 53 -8.58 -21.56 9.26
C GLU A 53 -8.38 -23.02 8.86
N LEU A 54 -9.43 -23.69 8.38
CA LEU A 54 -9.30 -25.02 7.81
C LEU A 54 -8.44 -25.01 6.54
N LEU A 55 -8.59 -24.00 5.68
CA LEU A 55 -7.69 -23.79 4.53
C LEU A 55 -6.24 -23.60 5.01
N SER A 56 -6.02 -22.67 5.95
CA SER A 56 -4.69 -22.41 6.51
C SER A 56 -4.03 -23.66 7.10
N SER A 57 -4.78 -24.46 7.85
CA SER A 57 -4.30 -25.74 8.39
C SER A 57 -3.93 -26.73 7.29
N ASN A 58 -4.77 -26.84 6.24
CA ASN A 58 -4.51 -27.75 5.12
C ASN A 58 -3.28 -27.37 4.29
N LEU A 59 -2.92 -26.08 4.23
CA LEU A 59 -1.71 -25.64 3.53
C LEU A 59 -0.41 -26.19 4.17
N GLY A 60 -0.44 -26.61 5.44
CA GLY A 60 0.72 -27.17 6.13
C GLY A 60 1.08 -28.59 5.70
N ARG A 61 0.11 -29.34 5.16
CA ARG A 61 0.30 -30.74 4.74
C ARG A 61 0.54 -30.92 3.24
N PHE A 62 0.38 -29.86 2.44
CA PHE A 62 0.56 -29.94 0.98
C PHE A 62 2.03 -30.03 0.63
N ASP A 63 2.39 -31.05 -0.14
CA ASP A 63 3.72 -31.21 -0.70
C ASP A 63 3.76 -30.64 -2.13
N GLU A 64 4.33 -29.44 -2.28
CA GLU A 64 4.46 -28.76 -3.57
C GLU A 64 5.35 -29.51 -4.59
N SER A 65 6.01 -30.60 -4.21
CA SER A 65 6.66 -31.50 -5.19
C SER A 65 5.65 -32.38 -5.94
N VAL A 66 4.42 -32.48 -5.45
CA VAL A 66 3.32 -33.25 -6.04
C VAL A 66 2.40 -32.31 -6.83
N ASP A 67 2.12 -32.63 -8.10
CA ASP A 67 1.31 -31.81 -9.01
C ASP A 67 -0.06 -31.42 -8.42
N GLU A 68 -0.74 -32.37 -7.79
CA GLU A 68 -2.06 -32.14 -7.21
C GLU A 68 -1.98 -31.17 -6.03
N ASP A 69 -1.04 -31.37 -5.10
CA ASP A 69 -0.85 -30.54 -3.91
C ASP A 69 -0.36 -29.12 -4.22
N ALA A 70 0.51 -28.98 -5.23
CA ALA A 70 0.91 -27.69 -5.76
C ALA A 70 -0.31 -26.92 -6.29
N ARG A 71 -1.18 -27.57 -7.08
CA ARG A 71 -2.42 -26.94 -7.57
C ARG A 71 -3.39 -26.59 -6.46
N GLY A 72 -3.57 -27.45 -5.45
CA GLY A 72 -4.46 -27.08 -4.35
C GLY A 72 -3.91 -25.99 -3.43
N THR A 73 -2.59 -25.79 -3.40
CA THR A 73 -1.99 -24.59 -2.79
C THR A 73 -2.38 -23.35 -3.57
N GLU A 74 -2.28 -23.38 -4.90
CA GLU A 74 -2.72 -22.30 -5.79
C GLU A 74 -4.24 -22.04 -5.64
N ASP A 75 -5.08 -23.06 -5.73
CA ASP A 75 -6.54 -22.95 -5.58
C ASP A 75 -6.92 -22.36 -4.21
N ALA A 76 -6.20 -22.74 -3.14
CA ALA A 76 -6.46 -22.20 -1.81
C ALA A 76 -6.13 -20.71 -1.71
N LEU A 77 -5.06 -20.25 -2.36
CA LEU A 77 -4.72 -18.83 -2.43
C LEU A 77 -5.73 -18.05 -3.29
N THR A 78 -6.11 -18.59 -4.45
CA THR A 78 -7.14 -18.00 -5.32
C THR A 78 -8.48 -17.88 -4.60
N LEU A 79 -8.87 -18.89 -3.82
CA LEU A 79 -10.09 -18.84 -3.03
C LEU A 79 -10.04 -17.71 -1.99
N VAL A 80 -8.90 -17.50 -1.33
CA VAL A 80 -8.74 -16.38 -0.38
C VAL A 80 -8.80 -15.03 -1.10
N GLU A 81 -8.15 -14.90 -2.26
CA GLU A 81 -8.22 -13.70 -3.10
C GLU A 81 -9.67 -13.38 -3.48
N ASN A 82 -10.39 -14.37 -4.01
CA ASN A 82 -11.81 -14.25 -4.36
C ASN A 82 -12.66 -13.79 -3.17
N LEU A 83 -12.46 -14.36 -1.98
CA LEU A 83 -13.17 -13.94 -0.77
C LEU A 83 -12.88 -12.47 -0.39
N LEU A 84 -11.61 -12.04 -0.49
CA LEU A 84 -11.21 -10.66 -0.23
C LEU A 84 -11.80 -9.70 -1.26
N ASP A 85 -11.85 -10.08 -2.54
CA ASP A 85 -12.43 -9.28 -3.61
C ASP A 85 -13.95 -9.12 -3.45
N LEU A 86 -14.66 -10.19 -3.08
CA LEU A 86 -16.09 -10.14 -2.78
C LEU A 86 -16.39 -9.23 -1.57
N ASP A 87 -15.55 -9.28 -0.54
CA ASP A 87 -15.68 -8.40 0.63
C ASP A 87 -15.46 -6.92 0.26
N ARG A 88 -14.39 -6.64 -0.51
CA ARG A 88 -14.09 -5.29 -1.02
C ARG A 88 -15.17 -4.75 -1.96
N ALA A 89 -15.83 -5.62 -2.72
CA ALA A 89 -16.96 -5.28 -3.56
C ALA A 89 -18.25 -5.02 -2.76
N GLY A 90 -18.24 -5.26 -1.44
CA GLY A 90 -19.40 -5.11 -0.56
C GLY A 90 -20.42 -6.24 -0.68
N VAL A 91 -20.12 -7.31 -1.42
CA VAL A 91 -21.04 -8.44 -1.66
C VAL A 91 -21.32 -9.19 -0.36
N LEU A 92 -20.31 -9.31 0.51
CA LEU A 92 -20.42 -10.06 1.76
C LEU A 92 -21.08 -9.26 2.89
N ARG A 93 -21.26 -7.95 2.70
CA ARG A 93 -21.89 -7.02 3.66
C ARG A 93 -23.41 -7.02 3.50
N VAL A 94 -24.04 -8.17 3.69
CA VAL A 94 -25.51 -8.27 3.70
C VAL A 94 -26.02 -7.79 5.07
N PRO A 95 -26.94 -6.81 5.13
CA PRO A 95 -27.60 -6.47 6.38
C PRO A 95 -28.53 -7.63 6.78
N ASP A 96 -28.09 -8.43 7.74
CA ASP A 96 -28.98 -9.38 8.40
C ASP A 96 -30.12 -8.57 9.02
N GLY A 97 -31.34 -8.77 8.54
CA GLY A 97 -32.55 -8.01 8.90
C GLY A 97 -32.99 -8.13 10.37
N ASP A 98 -32.16 -8.66 11.26
CA ASP A 98 -32.40 -8.75 12.70
C ASP A 98 -31.11 -8.83 13.57
N ALA A 99 -29.91 -8.74 12.99
CA ALA A 99 -28.66 -8.79 13.75
C ALA A 99 -28.10 -7.37 13.97
N THR A 100 -28.18 -6.89 15.19
CA THR A 100 -27.65 -5.59 15.66
C THR A 100 -26.11 -5.53 15.71
N GLY A 101 -25.40 -6.46 15.08
CA GLY A 101 -23.95 -6.54 15.06
C GLY A 101 -23.38 -6.38 13.65
N GLU A 102 -22.41 -5.49 13.50
CA GLU A 102 -21.62 -5.33 12.27
C GLU A 102 -20.85 -6.64 11.99
N ARG A 103 -21.02 -7.20 10.79
CA ARG A 103 -20.36 -8.44 10.38
C ARG A 103 -18.87 -8.19 10.20
N LYS A 104 -18.04 -9.12 10.71
CA LYS A 104 -16.59 -9.06 10.54
C LYS A 104 -16.22 -9.24 9.06
N SER A 105 -15.32 -8.42 8.55
CA SER A 105 -14.74 -8.62 7.22
C SER A 105 -13.92 -9.91 7.16
N VAL A 106 -13.72 -10.40 5.93
CA VAL A 106 -12.84 -11.53 5.63
C VAL A 106 -11.43 -11.24 6.13
N ALA A 107 -10.93 -10.02 5.93
CA ALA A 107 -9.61 -9.63 6.42
C ALA A 107 -9.51 -9.67 7.95
N GLU A 108 -10.55 -9.22 8.68
CA GLU A 108 -10.60 -9.35 10.15
C GLU A 108 -10.60 -10.82 10.57
N VAL A 109 -11.40 -11.67 9.90
CA VAL A 109 -11.47 -13.11 10.20
C VAL A 109 -10.12 -13.78 9.98
N ILE A 110 -9.47 -13.54 8.84
CA ILE A 110 -8.12 -14.03 8.54
C ILE A 110 -7.14 -13.61 9.64
N CYS A 111 -7.13 -12.33 10.00
CA CYS A 111 -6.19 -11.76 10.97
C CYS A 111 -6.38 -12.27 12.41
N ARG A 112 -7.62 -12.55 12.82
CA ARG A 112 -7.96 -12.89 14.22
C ARG A 112 -8.11 -14.38 14.46
N GLN A 113 -8.54 -15.12 13.44
CA GLN A 113 -9.01 -16.51 13.59
C GLN A 113 -8.18 -17.49 12.77
N SER A 114 -7.21 -17.01 11.97
CA SER A 114 -6.40 -17.90 11.15
C SER A 114 -4.90 -17.75 11.35
N SER A 115 -4.19 -18.82 11.03
CA SER A 115 -2.73 -18.88 10.94
C SER A 115 -2.18 -18.48 9.55
N LEU A 116 -3.03 -17.95 8.66
CA LEU A 116 -2.71 -17.70 7.26
C LEU A 116 -1.64 -16.60 7.08
N VAL A 117 -1.71 -15.49 7.81
CA VAL A 117 -0.73 -14.41 7.70
C VAL A 117 0.69 -14.88 8.06
N PRO A 118 0.92 -15.58 9.21
CA PRO A 118 2.19 -16.24 9.48
C PRO A 118 2.64 -17.23 8.41
N TRP A 119 1.71 -17.99 7.81
CA TRP A 119 2.02 -18.91 6.72
C TRP A 119 2.53 -18.16 5.48
N LEU A 120 1.83 -17.12 5.04
CA LEU A 120 2.20 -16.30 3.87
C LEU A 120 3.58 -15.67 4.06
N LEU A 121 3.85 -15.10 5.24
CA LEU A 121 5.15 -14.51 5.56
C LEU A 121 6.28 -15.55 5.52
N ARG A 122 6.04 -16.76 6.05
CA ARG A 122 7.01 -17.86 5.98
C ARG A 122 7.31 -18.24 4.53
N ARG A 123 6.31 -18.24 3.64
CA ARG A 123 6.51 -18.54 2.20
C ARG A 123 7.31 -17.47 1.47
N MET A 124 7.18 -16.21 1.90
CA MET A 124 7.97 -15.11 1.32
C MET A 124 9.44 -15.14 1.75
N ASP A 125 9.74 -15.70 2.92
CA ASP A 125 11.09 -15.80 3.49
C ASP A 125 11.85 -17.09 3.08
N GLU A 126 11.28 -17.92 2.20
CA GLU A 126 11.96 -19.15 1.76
C GLU A 126 13.27 -18.83 1.02
N ALA A 127 14.39 -19.09 1.71
CA ALA A 127 15.74 -18.86 1.20
C ALA A 127 16.02 -19.71 -0.05
N GLU A 128 16.78 -19.16 -1.00
CA GLU A 128 17.30 -19.91 -2.14
C GLU A 128 18.12 -21.12 -1.63
N PRO A 129 17.99 -22.29 -2.27
CA PRO A 129 18.68 -23.49 -1.82
C PRO A 129 20.20 -23.36 -1.96
N ASP A 130 20.95 -23.84 -0.96
CA ASP A 130 22.41 -23.72 -0.88
C ASP A 130 23.18 -24.69 -1.81
N GLY A 131 22.48 -25.51 -2.60
CA GLY A 131 23.07 -26.52 -3.49
C GLY A 131 22.41 -26.61 -4.87
N ASP A 132 23.22 -26.90 -5.90
CA ASP A 132 22.77 -27.02 -7.29
C ASP A 132 21.70 -28.11 -7.47
N ASP A 133 21.79 -29.21 -6.71
CA ASP A 133 20.83 -30.31 -6.76
C ASP A 133 19.46 -29.93 -6.18
N GLU A 134 19.44 -29.19 -5.06
CA GLU A 134 18.21 -28.73 -4.43
C GLU A 134 17.57 -27.59 -5.25
N ARG A 135 18.40 -26.75 -5.88
CA ARG A 135 17.94 -25.76 -6.86
C ARG A 135 17.30 -26.43 -8.08
N ALA A 136 17.93 -27.46 -8.62
CA ALA A 136 17.38 -28.25 -9.72
C ALA A 136 16.06 -28.93 -9.33
N ALA A 137 15.98 -29.48 -8.12
CA ALA A 137 14.75 -30.08 -7.59
C ALA A 137 13.62 -29.05 -7.42
N ARG A 138 13.92 -27.84 -6.93
CA ARG A 138 12.95 -26.74 -6.83
C ARG A 138 12.46 -26.24 -8.18
N LEU A 139 13.34 -26.16 -9.18
CA LEU A 139 12.98 -25.79 -10.55
C LEU A 139 12.20 -26.90 -11.27
N ALA A 140 12.36 -28.16 -10.84
CA ALA A 140 11.62 -29.30 -11.36
C ALA A 140 10.23 -29.48 -10.73
N ARG A 141 9.85 -28.61 -9.77
CA ARG A 141 8.50 -28.63 -9.19
C ARG A 141 7.44 -28.34 -10.25
N PRO A 142 6.20 -28.84 -10.06
CA PRO A 142 5.12 -28.70 -11.04
C PRO A 142 4.73 -27.24 -11.27
N ILE A 143 4.75 -26.45 -10.19
CA ILE A 143 4.59 -25.00 -10.21
C ILE A 143 5.91 -24.37 -9.75
N PRO A 144 6.48 -23.40 -10.49
CA PRO A 144 7.71 -22.75 -10.07
C PRO A 144 7.52 -22.05 -8.71
N PRO A 145 8.47 -22.20 -7.76
CA PRO A 145 8.36 -21.58 -6.43
C PRO A 145 8.16 -20.06 -6.47
N GLY A 146 8.72 -19.39 -7.49
CA GLY A 146 8.54 -17.95 -7.70
C GLY A 146 7.07 -17.56 -7.94
N VAL A 147 6.26 -18.44 -8.53
CA VAL A 147 4.82 -18.20 -8.78
C VAL A 147 4.04 -18.28 -7.46
N ILE A 148 4.29 -19.32 -6.65
CA ILE A 148 3.64 -19.45 -5.33
C ILE A 148 4.06 -18.30 -4.42
N ARG A 149 5.33 -17.89 -4.47
CA ARG A 149 5.85 -16.73 -3.72
C ARG A 149 5.18 -15.42 -4.17
N LEU A 150 5.00 -15.23 -5.48
CA LEU A 150 4.27 -14.08 -6.03
C LEU A 150 2.82 -14.08 -5.52
N HIS A 151 2.08 -15.16 -5.72
CA HIS A 151 0.68 -15.27 -5.30
C HIS A 151 0.52 -15.09 -3.78
N SER A 152 1.45 -15.65 -2.98
CA SER A 152 1.46 -15.43 -1.53
C SER A 152 1.65 -13.95 -1.16
N SER A 153 2.51 -13.23 -1.90
CA SER A 153 2.70 -11.80 -1.70
C SER A 153 1.49 -10.96 -2.12
N GLU A 154 0.76 -11.39 -3.16
CA GLU A 154 -0.49 -10.75 -3.61
C GLU A 154 -1.57 -10.87 -2.57
N VAL A 155 -1.81 -12.10 -2.07
CA VAL A 155 -2.80 -12.35 -1.01
C VAL A 155 -2.43 -11.60 0.27
N LEU A 156 -1.16 -11.60 0.69
CA LEU A 156 -0.72 -10.82 1.85
C LEU A 156 -0.98 -9.32 1.64
N SER A 157 -0.61 -8.79 0.49
CA SER A 157 -0.83 -7.39 0.14
C SER A 157 -2.32 -7.04 0.15
N ALA A 158 -3.18 -7.91 -0.38
CA ALA A 158 -4.64 -7.74 -0.39
C ALA A 158 -5.23 -7.71 1.04
N ILE A 159 -4.79 -8.61 1.92
CA ILE A 159 -5.18 -8.63 3.34
C ILE A 159 -4.80 -7.32 4.02
N LEU A 160 -3.55 -6.87 3.87
CA LEU A 160 -3.04 -5.69 4.56
C LEU A 160 -3.63 -4.37 4.01
N GLN A 161 -4.02 -4.35 2.74
CA GLN A 161 -4.70 -3.22 2.10
C GLN A 161 -6.21 -3.14 2.40
N HIS A 162 -6.77 -4.13 3.07
CA HIS A 162 -8.17 -4.09 3.48
C HIS A 162 -8.38 -2.99 4.54
N GLU A 163 -9.48 -2.24 4.44
CA GLU A 163 -9.75 -1.09 5.32
C GLU A 163 -9.76 -1.44 6.81
N ASP A 164 -10.28 -2.63 7.13
CA ASP A 164 -10.35 -3.13 8.51
C ASP A 164 -9.01 -3.62 9.07
N TYR A 165 -7.98 -3.85 8.25
CA TYR A 165 -6.68 -4.28 8.76
C TYR A 165 -6.08 -3.24 9.70
N ALA A 166 -6.21 -1.95 9.36
CA ALA A 166 -5.67 -0.87 10.18
C ALA A 166 -6.27 -0.87 11.60
N VAL A 167 -7.54 -1.25 11.74
CA VAL A 167 -8.24 -1.25 13.04
C VAL A 167 -8.12 -2.59 13.76
N HIS A 168 -8.28 -3.70 13.04
CA HIS A 168 -8.46 -5.04 13.62
C HIS A 168 -7.29 -6.00 13.40
N GLY A 169 -6.35 -5.66 12.51
CA GLY A 169 -5.18 -6.47 12.21
C GLY A 169 -4.18 -6.58 13.38
N PRO A 170 -3.41 -7.68 13.46
CA PRO A 170 -2.39 -7.87 14.48
C PRO A 170 -1.20 -6.91 14.29
N ARG A 171 -0.39 -6.77 15.35
CA ARG A 171 0.94 -6.15 15.25
C ARG A 171 1.86 -7.10 14.50
N LEU A 172 2.34 -6.68 13.34
CA LEU A 172 3.00 -7.57 12.38
C LEU A 172 4.38 -8.05 12.87
N ALA A 173 5.06 -7.27 13.71
CA ALA A 173 6.36 -7.64 14.27
C ALA A 173 6.30 -8.74 15.36
N ARG A 174 5.10 -9.10 15.82
CA ARG A 174 4.91 -10.07 16.91
C ARG A 174 3.79 -11.04 16.61
N LEU A 175 3.88 -11.70 15.47
CA LEU A 175 2.92 -12.73 15.09
C LEU A 175 3.24 -14.07 15.75
N PRO A 176 2.25 -14.91 16.06
CA PRO A 176 2.50 -16.30 16.41
C PRO A 176 3.16 -17.02 15.22
N LYS A 177 4.03 -17.99 15.49
CA LYS A 177 4.50 -18.91 14.43
C LYS A 177 3.31 -19.64 13.82
N TYR A 178 3.40 -19.90 12.51
CA TYR A 178 2.47 -20.79 11.85
C TYR A 178 2.50 -22.15 12.54
N ALA A 179 1.32 -22.68 12.85
CA ALA A 179 1.11 -24.03 13.34
C ALA A 179 -0.07 -24.62 12.59
N SER A 180 0.12 -25.80 12.01
CA SER A 180 -0.99 -26.59 11.44
C SER A 180 -1.55 -27.52 12.51
N VAL A 181 -2.87 -27.72 12.50
CA VAL A 181 -3.52 -28.77 13.30
C VAL A 181 -3.03 -30.19 12.89
N PHE A 182 -2.39 -30.31 11.72
CA PHE A 182 -1.78 -31.55 11.24
C PHE A 182 -0.29 -31.68 11.59
N ASP A 183 0.33 -30.64 12.17
CA ASP A 183 1.68 -30.78 12.71
C ASP A 183 1.55 -31.66 13.97
N GLU A 184 2.07 -32.88 13.91
CA GLU A 184 2.04 -33.80 15.07
C GLU A 184 2.67 -33.10 16.28
N ASP A 185 1.94 -32.99 17.38
CA ASP A 185 2.50 -32.62 18.68
C ASP A 185 3.67 -33.56 18.97
N GLY A 186 4.90 -33.09 18.76
CA GLY A 186 6.15 -33.82 19.00
C GLY A 186 6.45 -34.08 20.48
N ASP A 187 5.43 -34.26 21.32
CA ASP A 187 5.57 -34.66 22.72
C ASP A 187 4.38 -35.53 23.18
N GLY A 188 4.11 -36.59 22.43
CA GLY A 188 3.29 -37.73 22.87
C GLY A 188 4.21 -38.88 23.30
N GLY A 189 4.51 -38.95 24.60
CA GLY A 189 5.48 -39.87 25.18
C GLY A 189 5.37 -41.34 24.76
N GLY A 190 6.52 -41.89 24.35
CA GLY A 190 6.73 -43.29 24.04
C GLY A 190 8.21 -43.54 23.71
N GLY A 191 9.10 -43.15 24.61
CA GLY A 191 10.55 -43.34 24.42
C GLY A 191 10.95 -44.81 24.44
N ASP A 192 11.42 -45.31 23.31
CA ASP A 192 12.45 -46.35 23.24
C ASP A 192 13.81 -45.67 23.04
N PRO A 193 14.86 -46.03 23.81
CA PRO A 193 16.14 -45.33 23.77
C PRO A 193 17.07 -45.88 22.67
N GLU A 194 17.89 -44.98 22.12
CA GLU A 194 19.09 -45.22 21.29
C GLU A 194 18.91 -45.45 19.77
N ASP A 195 19.02 -44.37 19.00
CA ASP A 195 19.63 -44.41 17.65
C ASP A 195 20.62 -43.22 17.48
N PRO A 196 21.94 -43.42 17.50
CA PRO A 196 22.94 -42.35 17.55
C PRO A 196 23.43 -41.92 16.16
N ALA A 197 22.53 -41.63 15.21
CA ALA A 197 22.93 -41.33 13.82
C ALA A 197 22.13 -40.23 13.10
N ARG A 198 21.70 -39.15 13.77
CA ARG A 198 21.33 -37.90 13.08
C ARG A 198 22.42 -36.83 13.22
N PRO A 199 22.94 -36.27 12.11
CA PRO A 199 23.95 -35.23 12.17
C PRO A 199 23.32 -33.94 12.70
N ASN A 200 23.95 -33.46 13.77
CA ASN A 200 23.71 -32.18 14.42
C ASN A 200 24.25 -31.05 13.52
N ASN A 201 23.36 -30.28 12.90
CA ASN A 201 23.70 -28.96 12.35
C ASN A 201 23.19 -27.89 13.33
N GLY A 202 24.05 -27.47 14.26
CA GLY A 202 23.95 -26.17 14.94
C GLY A 202 24.26 -25.05 13.93
N VAL A 203 23.84 -23.79 14.11
CA VAL A 203 24.03 -22.91 15.28
C VAL A 203 22.98 -21.77 15.17
N GLY A 204 22.16 -21.51 16.20
CA GLY A 204 22.28 -20.40 17.18
C GLY A 204 21.25 -19.30 16.85
N ASP A 205 20.38 -18.77 17.70
CA ASP A 205 20.33 -18.65 19.16
C ASP A 205 18.92 -19.05 19.66
N ASP A 206 18.86 -20.01 20.59
CA ASP A 206 17.65 -20.31 21.36
C ASP A 206 17.74 -19.57 22.71
N ASP A 207 17.44 -18.27 22.67
CA ASP A 207 17.23 -17.44 23.86
C ASP A 207 15.72 -17.20 24.06
N GLY A 208 15.03 -18.19 24.65
CA GLY A 208 13.99 -17.96 25.66
C GLY A 208 12.81 -17.02 25.35
N LYS A 209 12.39 -16.82 24.09
CA LYS A 209 11.11 -16.18 23.74
C LYS A 209 10.25 -17.19 22.97
N ALA A 210 9.07 -17.50 23.51
CA ALA A 210 8.05 -18.29 22.83
C ALA A 210 7.91 -17.84 21.35
N GLY A 211 7.96 -18.79 20.42
CA GLY A 211 8.23 -18.56 19.01
C GLY A 211 7.26 -17.59 18.32
N THR A 212 7.72 -16.37 18.09
CA THR A 212 7.05 -15.36 17.26
C THR A 212 7.76 -15.19 15.91
N VAL A 213 7.02 -14.72 14.90
CA VAL A 213 7.55 -14.29 13.60
C VAL A 213 7.47 -12.76 13.54
N ASP A 214 8.56 -12.12 13.14
CA ASP A 214 8.60 -10.68 12.87
C ASP A 214 8.31 -10.44 11.38
N GLY A 215 7.04 -10.17 11.05
CA GLY A 215 6.64 -9.91 9.67
C GLY A 215 7.15 -8.57 9.13
N ILE A 216 7.48 -7.59 9.98
CA ILE A 216 8.11 -6.34 9.52
C ILE A 216 9.53 -6.64 9.04
N GLU A 217 10.27 -7.44 9.80
CA GLU A 217 11.61 -7.90 9.42
C GLU A 217 11.58 -8.70 8.11
N VAL A 218 10.65 -9.65 7.95
CA VAL A 218 10.48 -10.42 6.70
C VAL A 218 10.28 -9.50 5.48
N LEU A 219 9.37 -8.52 5.58
CA LEU A 219 9.13 -7.56 4.49
C LEU A 219 10.37 -6.68 4.21
N LEU A 220 11.09 -6.25 5.25
CA LEU A 220 12.31 -5.47 5.11
C LEU A 220 13.44 -6.27 4.44
N LEU A 221 13.62 -7.54 4.81
CA LEU A 221 14.62 -8.43 4.22
C LEU A 221 14.31 -8.71 2.75
N ALA A 222 13.04 -8.95 2.40
CA ALA A 222 12.60 -9.10 1.01
C ALA A 222 12.93 -7.85 0.17
N ILE A 223 12.67 -6.64 0.69
CA ILE A 223 13.07 -5.39 0.01
C ILE A 223 14.59 -5.24 -0.05
N ALA A 224 15.31 -5.65 1.01
CA ALA A 224 16.75 -5.50 1.10
C ALA A 224 17.50 -6.29 0.02
N ALA A 225 16.93 -7.39 -0.47
CA ALA A 225 17.46 -8.13 -1.62
C ALA A 225 17.58 -7.25 -2.88
N TYR A 226 16.62 -6.34 -3.10
CA TYR A 226 16.54 -5.46 -4.27
C TYR A 226 17.04 -4.02 -4.00
N ARG A 227 17.75 -3.81 -2.88
CA ARG A 227 18.18 -2.46 -2.47
C ARG A 227 19.13 -1.76 -3.44
N LYS A 228 19.85 -2.53 -4.28
CA LYS A 228 20.91 -2.07 -5.20
C LYS A 228 20.74 -2.53 -6.65
N SER A 229 19.83 -3.46 -6.90
CA SER A 229 19.64 -4.11 -8.20
C SER A 229 18.18 -4.03 -8.59
N ASP A 230 17.93 -3.85 -9.90
CA ASP A 230 16.58 -3.99 -10.45
C ASP A 230 16.20 -5.49 -10.49
N PRO A 231 14.92 -5.83 -10.29
CA PRO A 231 14.41 -7.15 -10.65
C PRO A 231 14.64 -7.39 -12.15
N GLU A 232 15.03 -8.61 -12.52
CA GLU A 232 15.37 -8.96 -13.91
C GLU A 232 14.15 -9.46 -14.70
N VAL A 233 13.22 -10.12 -14.01
CA VAL A 233 12.00 -10.70 -14.58
C VAL A 233 10.76 -10.00 -14.02
N GLU A 234 9.66 -10.08 -14.77
CA GLU A 234 8.38 -9.43 -14.43
C GLU A 234 7.81 -9.97 -13.11
N VAL A 235 7.85 -11.29 -12.91
CA VAL A 235 7.40 -11.97 -11.68
C VAL A 235 8.09 -11.42 -10.42
N ASP A 236 9.41 -11.23 -10.45
CA ASP A 236 10.15 -10.68 -9.30
C ASP A 236 9.87 -9.18 -9.11
N CYS A 237 9.54 -8.47 -10.19
CA CYS A 237 9.15 -7.07 -10.13
C CYS A 237 7.78 -6.91 -9.47
N GLU A 238 6.81 -7.73 -9.86
CA GLU A 238 5.46 -7.76 -9.27
C GLU A 238 5.53 -8.19 -7.80
N TYR A 239 6.32 -9.23 -7.48
CA TYR A 239 6.57 -9.65 -6.09
C TYR A 239 7.12 -8.49 -5.24
N LEU A 240 8.11 -7.76 -5.76
CA LEU A 240 8.68 -6.62 -5.05
C LEU A 240 7.67 -5.47 -4.88
N GLU A 241 6.85 -5.18 -5.88
CA GLU A 241 5.77 -4.20 -5.78
C GLU A 241 4.75 -4.62 -4.71
N ASN A 242 4.36 -5.89 -4.66
CA ASN A 242 3.48 -6.43 -3.63
C ASN A 242 4.06 -6.30 -2.22
N VAL A 243 5.36 -6.57 -2.04
CA VAL A 243 6.05 -6.40 -0.75
C VAL A 243 6.04 -4.93 -0.32
N PHE A 244 6.29 -3.99 -1.24
CA PHE A 244 6.20 -2.55 -0.93
C PHE A 244 4.78 -2.13 -0.56
N ASP A 245 3.77 -2.70 -1.21
CA ASP A 245 2.37 -2.40 -0.98
C ASP A 245 1.88 -2.95 0.35
N ALA A 246 2.22 -4.21 0.65
CA ALA A 246 2.04 -4.86 1.94
C ALA A 246 2.66 -4.03 3.08
N LEU A 247 3.95 -3.65 2.95
CA LEU A 247 4.62 -2.84 3.96
C LEU A 247 3.97 -1.46 4.11
N SER A 248 3.66 -0.78 3.00
CA SER A 248 3.02 0.54 3.02
C SER A 248 1.67 0.51 3.74
N ALA A 249 0.83 -0.49 3.43
CA ALA A 249 -0.47 -0.64 4.06
C ALA A 249 -0.36 -0.98 5.55
N SER A 250 0.62 -1.82 5.92
CA SER A 250 0.87 -2.18 7.31
C SER A 250 1.20 -0.97 8.20
N LEU A 251 1.84 0.07 7.62
CA LEU A 251 2.27 1.31 8.29
C LEU A 251 1.13 2.31 8.50
N LEU A 252 -0.10 1.99 8.13
CA LEU A 252 -1.28 2.74 8.59
C LEU A 252 -1.51 2.54 10.10
N ARG A 253 -1.01 1.44 10.67
CA ARG A 253 -1.00 1.18 12.12
C ARG A 253 0.24 1.80 12.78
N ASP A 254 0.04 2.52 13.87
CA ASP A 254 1.16 3.19 14.58
C ASP A 254 2.10 2.22 15.30
N ASP A 255 1.60 1.06 15.75
CA ASP A 255 2.46 0.00 16.31
C ASP A 255 3.50 -0.46 15.28
N ASN A 256 3.06 -0.73 14.06
CA ASN A 256 3.92 -1.19 12.97
C ASN A 256 4.89 -0.09 12.51
N VAL A 257 4.51 1.19 12.60
CA VAL A 257 5.43 2.30 12.35
C VAL A 257 6.54 2.33 13.39
N THR A 258 6.21 2.08 14.67
CA THR A 258 7.21 2.00 15.73
C THR A 258 8.20 0.88 15.46
N ASP A 259 7.70 -0.32 15.14
CA ASP A 259 8.54 -1.49 14.82
C ASP A 259 9.41 -1.25 13.58
N PHE A 260 8.84 -0.67 12.52
CA PHE A 260 9.57 -0.34 11.29
C PHE A 260 10.71 0.66 11.53
N VAL A 261 10.49 1.67 12.38
CA VAL A 261 11.54 2.63 12.75
C VAL A 261 12.62 1.96 13.59
N GLU A 262 12.24 1.07 14.52
CA GLU A 262 13.19 0.32 15.37
C GLU A 262 14.01 -0.69 14.57
N ALA A 263 13.45 -1.26 13.49
CA ALA A 263 14.10 -2.19 12.57
C ALA A 263 14.96 -1.51 11.48
N GLU A 264 15.36 -0.23 11.65
CA GLU A 264 16.12 0.55 10.65
C GLU A 264 15.44 0.63 9.26
N GLY A 265 14.11 0.56 9.21
CA GLY A 265 13.36 0.55 7.96
C GLY A 265 13.53 1.86 7.16
N ILE A 266 13.60 3.00 7.85
CA ILE A 266 13.84 4.32 7.24
C ILE A 266 15.21 4.34 6.53
N GLU A 267 16.24 3.81 7.18
CA GLU A 267 17.60 3.73 6.65
C GLU A 267 17.63 2.87 5.40
N LEU A 268 16.94 1.72 5.40
CA LEU A 268 16.81 0.86 4.23
C LEU A 268 16.11 1.59 3.08
N MET A 269 14.97 2.23 3.32
CA MET A 269 14.25 2.97 2.27
C MET A 269 15.11 4.10 1.67
N LEU A 270 15.85 4.82 2.51
CA LEU A 270 16.79 5.84 2.05
C LEU A 270 17.97 5.26 1.27
N ARG A 271 18.44 4.05 1.59
CA ARG A 271 19.46 3.34 0.79
C ARG A 271 18.90 3.00 -0.59
N CYS A 272 17.68 2.44 -0.69
CA CYS A 272 17.02 2.12 -1.96
C CYS A 272 16.84 3.38 -2.83
N LEU A 273 16.35 4.49 -2.25
CA LEU A 273 16.19 5.76 -2.95
C LEU A 273 17.48 6.31 -3.56
N ARG A 274 18.61 6.17 -2.86
CA ARG A 274 19.90 6.66 -3.34
C ARG A 274 20.42 5.90 -4.56
N GLN A 275 19.99 4.65 -4.77
CA GLN A 275 20.39 3.84 -5.92
C GLN A 275 19.63 4.22 -7.20
N LYS A 276 18.43 4.81 -7.07
CA LYS A 276 17.62 5.33 -8.20
C LYS A 276 17.20 4.23 -9.19
N VAL A 277 17.13 3.00 -8.70
CA VAL A 277 16.57 1.82 -9.37
C VAL A 277 15.10 1.66 -8.98
N HIS A 278 14.43 0.62 -9.47
CA HIS A 278 13.00 0.39 -9.27
C HIS A 278 12.60 0.38 -7.79
N SER A 279 13.40 -0.25 -6.92
CA SER A 279 13.16 -0.27 -5.47
C SER A 279 13.11 1.13 -4.84
N GLY A 280 13.70 2.15 -5.48
CA GLY A 280 13.57 3.54 -5.05
C GLY A 280 12.14 4.09 -5.16
N GLY A 281 11.37 3.68 -6.17
CA GLY A 281 9.96 4.10 -6.32
C GLY A 281 9.08 3.57 -5.19
N GLY A 282 9.18 2.27 -4.92
CA GLY A 282 8.50 1.62 -3.80
C GLY A 282 8.95 2.14 -2.44
N ALA A 283 10.26 2.38 -2.26
CA ALA A 283 10.79 2.96 -1.03
C ALA A 283 10.23 4.36 -0.73
N LEU A 284 9.99 5.19 -1.76
CA LEU A 284 9.35 6.48 -1.57
C LEU A 284 7.89 6.35 -1.12
N LYS A 285 7.17 5.33 -1.62
CA LYS A 285 5.79 5.01 -1.21
C LYS A 285 5.76 4.59 0.26
N VAL A 286 6.64 3.68 0.67
CA VAL A 286 6.74 3.26 2.08
C VAL A 286 7.00 4.46 2.99
N LEU A 287 7.93 5.34 2.61
CA LEU A 287 8.22 6.56 3.37
C LEU A 287 7.04 7.53 3.41
N SER A 288 6.26 7.67 2.32
CA SER A 288 5.09 8.55 2.34
C SER A 288 4.02 8.02 3.31
N PHE A 289 3.79 6.71 3.34
CA PHE A 289 2.87 6.09 4.30
C PHE A 289 3.39 6.16 5.75
N CYS A 290 4.67 5.86 5.97
CA CYS A 290 5.31 5.92 7.30
C CYS A 290 5.22 7.31 7.93
N LEU A 291 5.42 8.37 7.13
CA LEU A 291 5.58 9.73 7.65
C LEU A 291 4.26 10.51 7.65
N SER A 292 3.36 10.27 6.69
CA SER A 292 2.18 11.12 6.51
C SER A 292 1.03 10.79 7.47
N GLY A 293 0.82 9.51 7.80
CA GLY A 293 -0.22 9.02 8.72
C GLY A 293 -1.67 9.38 8.33
N SER A 294 -2.63 8.57 8.76
CA SER A 294 -4.06 8.95 8.71
C SER A 294 -4.44 9.61 10.03
N SER A 295 -4.97 10.83 9.97
CA SER A 295 -5.55 11.54 11.14
C SER A 295 -6.93 11.00 11.51
N SER A 296 -7.20 9.70 11.31
CA SER A 296 -8.48 9.10 11.68
C SER A 296 -8.54 9.01 13.20
N GLY A 297 -9.27 9.97 13.79
CA GLY A 297 -9.46 10.14 15.22
C GLY A 297 -10.25 8.98 15.83
N GLY A 298 -9.55 7.90 16.16
CA GLY A 298 -9.97 7.03 17.24
C GLY A 298 -9.85 7.78 18.57
N GLU A 299 -10.82 7.57 19.47
CA GLU A 299 -10.85 8.12 20.84
C GLU A 299 -9.62 7.65 21.65
N GLY A 300 -8.51 8.35 21.46
CA GLY A 300 -7.19 8.06 22.04
C GLY A 300 -6.07 8.93 21.43
N GLY A 301 -6.46 10.06 20.81
CA GLY A 301 -5.76 10.82 19.76
C GLY A 301 -4.45 11.55 20.12
N GLY A 302 -3.59 10.97 20.95
CA GLY A 302 -2.25 11.51 21.21
C GLY A 302 -1.10 10.60 20.76
N GLY A 303 -1.30 9.29 20.74
CA GLY A 303 -0.22 8.31 20.49
C GLY A 303 0.34 8.35 19.07
N GLY A 304 -0.55 8.36 18.06
CA GLY A 304 -0.13 8.29 16.66
C GLY A 304 0.70 9.47 16.19
N GLU A 305 0.36 10.69 16.61
CA GLU A 305 1.12 11.87 16.19
C GLU A 305 2.56 11.85 16.74
N ALA A 306 2.75 11.36 17.98
CA ALA A 306 4.08 11.21 18.55
C ALA A 306 4.92 10.17 17.79
N VAL A 307 4.31 9.06 17.38
CA VAL A 307 4.96 8.03 16.56
C VAL A 307 5.39 8.60 15.20
N ARG A 308 4.50 9.32 14.50
CA ARG A 308 4.84 9.97 13.22
C ARG A 308 5.92 11.03 13.37
N ARG A 309 5.88 11.81 14.46
CA ARG A 309 6.93 12.78 14.79
C ARG A 309 8.29 12.09 14.96
N ARG A 310 8.36 10.99 15.72
CA ARG A 310 9.57 10.17 15.89
C ARG A 310 10.08 9.62 14.55
N ALA A 311 9.18 9.16 13.68
CA ALA A 311 9.54 8.70 12.34
C ALA A 311 10.11 9.82 11.45
N CYS A 312 9.51 11.02 11.49
CA CYS A 312 10.04 12.20 10.80
C CYS A 312 11.42 12.62 11.33
N GLU A 313 11.63 12.56 12.64
CA GLU A 313 12.94 12.85 13.26
C GLU A 313 13.99 11.82 12.85
N ALA A 314 13.65 10.53 12.87
CA ALA A 314 14.52 9.46 12.38
C ALA A 314 14.86 9.64 10.89
N PHE A 315 13.88 10.01 10.06
CA PHE A 315 14.11 10.35 8.64
C PHE A 315 15.11 11.49 8.46
N VAL A 316 14.99 12.56 9.26
CA VAL A 316 15.90 13.71 9.23
C VAL A 316 17.30 13.31 9.75
N GLY A 317 17.36 12.52 10.81
CA GLY A 317 18.58 11.98 11.41
C GLY A 317 19.37 11.10 10.44
N ALA A 318 18.67 10.22 9.70
CA ALA A 318 19.23 9.36 8.66
C ALA A 318 19.63 10.09 7.36
N GLY A 319 19.51 11.43 7.34
CA GLY A 319 19.91 12.29 6.22
C GLY A 319 18.89 12.36 5.09
N GLY A 320 17.62 12.06 5.35
CA GLY A 320 16.55 12.02 4.37
C GLY A 320 16.31 13.35 3.64
N ILE A 321 16.54 14.50 4.29
CA ILE A 321 16.46 15.84 3.69
C ILE A 321 17.31 15.93 2.40
N LYS A 322 18.53 15.39 2.41
CA LYS A 322 19.44 15.46 1.25
C LYS A 322 18.93 14.62 0.07
N THR A 323 18.19 13.54 0.36
CA THR A 323 17.58 12.68 -0.66
C THR A 323 16.25 13.26 -1.17
N LEU A 324 15.44 13.83 -0.29
CA LEU A 324 14.09 14.30 -0.59
C LEU A 324 14.05 15.52 -1.50
N PHE A 325 14.83 16.56 -1.21
CA PHE A 325 14.74 17.82 -1.98
C PHE A 325 15.04 17.66 -3.48
N PRO A 326 16.04 16.87 -3.91
CA PRO A 326 16.21 16.55 -5.32
C PRO A 326 15.00 15.85 -5.98
N LEU A 327 14.27 15.01 -5.24
CA LEU A 327 13.03 14.35 -5.70
C LEU A 327 11.89 15.36 -5.82
N PHE A 328 11.69 16.20 -4.81
CA PHE A 328 10.69 17.27 -4.81
C PHE A 328 10.89 18.25 -5.99
N MET A 329 12.16 18.58 -6.28
CA MET A 329 12.57 19.38 -7.44
C MET A 329 12.51 18.63 -8.79
N ALA A 330 12.04 17.37 -8.79
CA ALA A 330 11.96 16.50 -9.97
C ALA A 330 13.28 16.45 -10.78
N ARG A 331 14.44 16.47 -10.10
CA ARG A 331 15.74 16.42 -10.77
C ARG A 331 15.90 15.05 -11.43
N ARG A 332 16.12 15.02 -12.75
CA ARG A 332 16.26 13.77 -13.53
C ARG A 332 17.29 12.80 -12.97
N SER A 333 18.35 13.31 -12.34
CA SER A 333 19.41 12.53 -11.72
C SER A 333 19.05 11.93 -10.35
N ALA A 334 17.89 12.27 -9.78
CA ALA A 334 17.42 11.80 -8.49
C ALA A 334 16.18 10.88 -8.60
N ILE A 335 15.36 11.05 -9.63
CA ILE A 335 14.14 10.26 -9.83
C ILE A 335 14.49 8.77 -10.05
N PRO A 336 13.91 7.85 -9.25
CA PRO A 336 14.07 6.41 -9.47
C PRO A 336 13.56 5.97 -10.83
N CYS A 337 14.27 5.07 -11.50
CA CYS A 337 13.86 4.50 -12.78
C CYS A 337 13.02 3.22 -12.55
N PRO A 338 11.92 3.03 -13.30
CA PRO A 338 11.22 1.73 -13.31
C PRO A 338 12.10 0.64 -13.93
N ALA A 339 12.00 -0.59 -13.43
CA ALA A 339 12.78 -1.75 -13.88
C ALA A 339 12.52 -2.06 -15.35
N ALA A 340 13.51 -2.58 -16.07
CA ALA A 340 13.39 -2.87 -17.50
C ALA A 340 12.32 -3.93 -17.81
N CYS A 341 12.09 -4.87 -16.89
CA CYS A 341 11.04 -5.89 -16.96
C CYS A 341 9.63 -5.34 -16.70
N SER A 342 9.50 -4.19 -16.00
CA SER A 342 8.20 -3.54 -15.77
C SER A 342 7.67 -2.85 -17.03
N GLU A 343 6.35 -2.68 -17.11
CA GLU A 343 5.71 -1.93 -18.21
C GLU A 343 6.31 -0.52 -18.38
N GLY A 344 6.63 0.16 -17.27
CA GLY A 344 7.15 1.54 -17.28
C GLY A 344 8.64 1.67 -17.67
N GLY A 345 9.41 0.59 -17.51
CA GLY A 345 10.83 0.54 -17.86
C GLY A 345 11.12 -0.12 -19.21
N SER A 346 10.15 -0.84 -19.79
CA SER A 346 10.28 -1.48 -21.09
C SER A 346 10.70 -0.48 -22.17
N ARG A 347 11.92 -0.68 -22.69
CA ARG A 347 12.49 0.10 -23.81
C ARG A 347 12.11 -0.56 -25.13
N SER A 348 10.82 -0.70 -25.41
CA SER A 348 10.40 -1.15 -26.75
C SER A 348 10.86 -0.11 -27.77
N LYS A 349 11.98 -0.39 -28.45
CA LYS A 349 12.40 0.33 -29.65
C LYS A 349 11.44 -0.08 -30.75
N GLY A 350 10.30 0.60 -30.82
CA GLY A 350 9.34 0.41 -31.90
C GLY A 350 10.01 0.82 -33.21
N ASP A 351 10.49 -0.16 -33.99
CA ASP A 351 10.74 0.06 -35.40
C ASP A 351 9.35 0.20 -36.04
N GLY A 352 8.97 1.44 -36.36
CA GLY A 352 7.59 1.92 -36.52
C GLY A 352 6.78 1.34 -37.68
N LYS A 353 7.04 0.10 -38.10
CA LYS A 353 6.36 -0.60 -39.20
C LYS A 353 5.14 -1.41 -38.77
N ASN A 354 4.94 -1.70 -37.48
CA ASN A 354 3.86 -2.59 -37.02
C ASN A 354 2.86 -1.94 -36.04
N LYS A 355 1.56 -2.12 -36.29
CA LYS A 355 0.45 -1.55 -35.47
C LYS A 355 0.43 -2.08 -34.03
N LYS A 356 0.91 -3.31 -33.80
CA LYS A 356 1.03 -3.94 -32.46
C LYS A 356 2.10 -3.27 -31.59
N ASP A 357 3.22 -2.86 -32.21
CA ASP A 357 4.35 -2.23 -31.52
C ASP A 357 3.99 -0.81 -31.04
N SER A 358 3.11 -0.12 -31.78
CA SER A 358 2.56 1.19 -31.39
C SER A 358 1.69 1.13 -30.12
N LYS A 359 0.85 0.08 -29.96
CA LYS A 359 0.00 -0.08 -28.76
C LYS A 359 0.84 -0.36 -27.51
N SER A 360 1.85 -1.24 -27.63
CA SER A 360 2.78 -1.55 -26.53
C SER A 360 3.60 -0.32 -26.11
N ALA A 361 4.14 0.44 -27.08
CA ALA A 361 4.85 1.69 -26.79
C ALA A 361 3.96 2.74 -26.09
N LYS A 362 2.68 2.84 -26.48
CA LYS A 362 1.72 3.74 -25.81
C LYS A 362 1.47 3.33 -24.35
N ARG A 363 1.33 2.02 -24.08
CA ARG A 363 1.19 1.47 -22.72
C ARG A 363 2.42 1.77 -21.88
N ALA A 364 3.62 1.49 -22.37
CA ALA A 364 4.86 1.78 -21.66
C ALA A 364 5.04 3.26 -21.35
N ALA A 365 4.72 4.15 -22.31
CA ALA A 365 4.74 5.60 -22.08
C ALA A 365 3.71 6.05 -21.03
N GLN A 366 2.54 5.42 -20.99
CA GLN A 366 1.52 5.68 -19.97
C GLN A 366 1.97 5.18 -18.59
N ALA A 367 2.51 3.98 -18.49
CA ALA A 367 3.07 3.42 -17.26
C ALA A 367 4.22 4.30 -16.71
N ARG A 368 5.15 4.75 -17.58
CA ARG A 368 6.20 5.70 -17.19
C ARG A 368 5.65 7.03 -16.68
N ARG A 369 4.57 7.56 -17.28
CA ARG A 369 3.93 8.79 -16.78
C ARG A 369 3.28 8.57 -15.41
N ARG A 370 2.61 7.43 -15.19
CA ARG A 370 2.04 7.04 -13.90
C ARG A 370 3.11 6.91 -12.83
N TRP A 371 4.25 6.28 -13.16
CA TRP A 371 5.41 6.20 -12.30
C TRP A 371 5.92 7.57 -11.85
N LEU A 372 6.18 8.48 -12.81
CA LEU A 372 6.66 9.83 -12.50
C LEU A 372 5.66 10.62 -11.66
N SER A 373 4.36 10.51 -11.96
CA SER A 373 3.31 11.15 -11.16
C SER A 373 3.26 10.61 -9.74
N THR A 374 3.49 9.30 -9.56
CA THR A 374 3.51 8.66 -8.24
C THR A 374 4.72 9.11 -7.44
N VAL A 375 5.90 9.21 -8.07
CA VAL A 375 7.10 9.77 -7.42
C VAL A 375 6.89 11.23 -7.00
N GLU A 376 6.31 12.06 -7.88
CA GLU A 376 5.99 13.46 -7.57
C GLU A 376 5.03 13.58 -6.38
N ARG A 377 3.94 12.80 -6.38
CA ARG A 377 2.97 12.74 -5.28
C ARG A 377 3.62 12.31 -3.97
N ASN A 378 4.28 11.15 -3.95
CA ASN A 378 4.88 10.62 -2.73
C ASN A 378 5.99 11.55 -2.18
N SER A 379 6.74 12.24 -3.05
CA SER A 379 7.72 13.25 -2.62
C SER A 379 7.07 14.48 -1.98
N THR A 380 5.90 14.87 -2.47
CA THR A 380 5.09 15.97 -1.91
C THR A 380 4.49 15.55 -0.58
N ASP A 381 4.02 14.31 -0.46
CA ASP A 381 3.50 13.74 0.78
C ASP A 381 4.55 13.71 1.88
N VAL A 382 5.75 13.21 1.57
CA VAL A 382 6.87 13.22 2.53
C VAL A 382 7.26 14.66 2.90
N MET A 383 7.30 15.59 1.95
CA MET A 383 7.57 17.00 2.25
C MET A 383 6.51 17.59 3.19
N TYR A 384 5.23 17.34 2.89
CA TYR A 384 4.13 17.79 3.72
C TYR A 384 4.21 17.22 5.14
N ALA A 385 4.39 15.90 5.26
CA ALA A 385 4.56 15.21 6.55
C ALA A 385 5.69 15.82 7.40
N LEU A 386 6.83 16.11 6.78
CA LEU A 386 7.93 16.79 7.47
C LEU A 386 7.55 18.20 7.91
N THR A 387 6.92 19.00 7.05
CA THR A 387 6.50 20.36 7.43
C THR A 387 5.43 20.37 8.53
N ARG A 388 4.56 19.35 8.55
CA ARG A 388 3.51 19.15 9.56
C ARG A 388 4.12 18.83 10.92
N HIS A 389 5.01 17.83 10.98
CA HIS A 389 5.54 17.31 12.23
C HIS A 389 6.83 18.00 12.72
N ALA A 390 7.44 18.87 11.90
CA ALA A 390 8.62 19.63 12.29
C ALA A 390 8.26 20.77 13.25
N SER A 391 8.43 20.49 14.55
CA SER A 391 8.29 21.49 15.61
C SER A 391 9.63 22.21 15.88
N PRO A 392 9.62 23.38 16.54
CA PRO A 392 10.85 24.07 16.98
C PRO A 392 11.72 23.20 17.90
N ASP A 393 11.10 22.34 18.71
CA ASP A 393 11.78 21.46 19.67
C ASP A 393 12.14 20.08 19.07
N SER A 394 11.90 19.88 17.78
CA SER A 394 12.17 18.60 17.12
C SER A 394 13.65 18.27 17.09
N ALA A 395 13.96 16.99 17.26
CA ALA A 395 15.33 16.49 17.20
C ALA A 395 16.02 16.85 15.87
N HIS A 396 17.36 16.90 15.90
CA HIS A 396 18.20 17.20 14.74
C HIS A 396 17.92 18.53 14.05
N ASP A 397 17.35 19.51 14.76
CA ASP A 397 16.96 20.83 14.25
C ASP A 397 16.09 20.74 12.98
N ALA A 398 15.21 19.73 12.92
CA ALA A 398 14.46 19.36 11.71
C ALA A 398 13.78 20.55 11.05
N ARG A 399 13.03 21.35 11.81
CA ARG A 399 12.32 22.54 11.32
C ARG A 399 13.27 23.56 10.68
N SER A 400 14.35 23.89 11.38
CA SER A 400 15.35 24.86 10.92
C SER A 400 16.05 24.38 9.65
N ARG A 401 16.37 23.09 9.55
CA ARG A 401 17.02 22.49 8.37
C ARG A 401 16.10 22.45 7.15
N ILE A 402 14.81 22.19 7.34
CA ILE A 402 13.82 22.25 6.25
C ILE A 402 13.66 23.70 5.79
N LEU A 403 13.47 24.66 6.70
CA LEU A 403 13.35 26.08 6.34
C LEU A 403 14.59 26.61 5.61
N ALA A 404 15.79 26.22 6.05
CA ALA A 404 17.03 26.60 5.37
C ALA A 404 17.02 26.16 3.89
N LYS A 405 16.53 24.94 3.59
CA LYS A 405 16.42 24.43 2.22
C LYS A 405 15.45 25.22 1.34
N PHE A 406 14.42 25.83 1.91
CA PHE A 406 13.50 26.73 1.20
C PHE A 406 14.08 28.13 0.94
N VAL A 407 15.10 28.54 1.70
CA VAL A 407 15.77 29.84 1.54
C VAL A 407 16.99 29.75 0.60
N GLU A 408 17.63 28.58 0.51
CA GLU A 408 18.76 28.30 -0.39
C GLU A 408 18.43 28.52 -1.87
N GLU A 409 19.46 28.84 -2.66
CA GLU A 409 19.38 28.97 -4.14
C GLU A 409 18.21 29.88 -4.58
N ASP A 410 18.17 31.09 -4.03
CA ASP A 410 17.12 32.10 -4.32
C ASP A 410 15.68 31.58 -4.21
N CYS A 411 15.44 30.76 -3.19
CA CYS A 411 14.12 30.20 -2.92
C CYS A 411 13.56 29.33 -4.06
N GLU A 412 14.40 28.66 -4.88
CA GLU A 412 13.94 27.81 -6.00
C GLU A 412 12.92 26.73 -5.56
N LYS A 413 12.96 26.32 -4.29
CA LYS A 413 12.03 25.33 -3.70
C LYS A 413 10.64 25.94 -3.53
N CYS A 414 10.55 27.23 -3.22
CA CYS A 414 9.30 27.97 -3.24
C CYS A 414 8.72 28.04 -4.65
N ASP A 415 9.56 28.27 -5.68
CA ASP A 415 9.10 28.28 -7.07
C ASP A 415 8.48 26.94 -7.46
N ARG A 416 9.16 25.84 -7.10
CA ARG A 416 8.65 24.49 -7.33
C ARG A 416 7.35 24.23 -6.57
N ALA A 417 7.24 24.67 -5.32
CA ALA A 417 6.02 24.51 -4.53
C ALA A 417 4.85 25.32 -5.12
N VAL A 418 5.10 26.53 -5.62
CA VAL A 418 4.09 27.34 -6.35
C VAL A 418 3.68 26.67 -7.66
N GLU A 419 4.63 26.16 -8.44
CA GLU A 419 4.34 25.41 -9.68
C GLU A 419 3.42 24.21 -9.41
N LEU A 420 3.76 23.39 -8.41
CA LEU A 420 2.96 22.23 -8.01
C LEU A 420 1.58 22.65 -7.47
N CYS A 421 1.52 23.72 -6.68
CA CYS A 421 0.27 24.26 -6.15
C CYS A 421 -0.70 24.63 -7.28
N LEU A 422 -0.26 25.47 -8.23
CA LEU A 422 -1.12 25.94 -9.33
C LEU A 422 -1.50 24.80 -10.28
N LYS A 423 -0.55 23.91 -10.60
CA LYS A 423 -0.80 22.73 -11.42
C LYS A 423 -1.86 21.82 -10.81
N ASN A 424 -1.82 21.59 -9.50
CA ASN A 424 -2.79 20.73 -8.81
C ASN A 424 -4.15 21.42 -8.61
N ASP A 425 -4.18 22.73 -8.37
CA ASP A 425 -5.42 23.53 -8.35
C ASP A 425 -6.16 23.42 -9.69
N GLU A 426 -5.47 23.63 -10.81
CA GLU A 426 -6.07 23.52 -12.15
C GLU A 426 -6.64 22.11 -12.39
N ARG A 427 -5.88 21.06 -12.03
CA ARG A 427 -6.34 19.67 -12.16
C ARG A 427 -7.53 19.35 -11.28
N ALA A 428 -7.55 19.87 -10.05
CA ALA A 428 -8.64 19.67 -9.10
C ALA A 428 -9.95 20.30 -9.64
N ARG A 429 -9.89 21.57 -10.07
CA ARG A 429 -11.02 22.27 -10.66
C ARG A 429 -11.52 21.61 -11.95
N LEU A 430 -10.61 21.13 -12.79
CA LEU A 430 -10.99 20.41 -14.01
C LEU A 430 -11.70 19.09 -13.69
N ALA A 431 -11.24 18.34 -12.69
CA ALA A 431 -11.88 17.09 -12.29
C ALA A 431 -13.28 17.32 -11.69
N GLU A 432 -13.43 18.35 -10.85
CA GLU A 432 -14.72 18.79 -10.31
C GLU A 432 -15.67 19.23 -11.44
N TYR A 433 -15.19 20.06 -12.37
CA TYR A 433 -15.97 20.47 -13.54
C TYR A 433 -16.38 19.28 -14.42
N GLN A 434 -15.48 18.32 -14.64
CA GLN A 434 -15.77 17.11 -15.41
C GLN A 434 -16.81 16.23 -14.71
N PHE A 435 -16.81 16.16 -13.39
CA PHE A 435 -17.83 15.45 -12.61
C PHE A 435 -19.22 16.06 -12.84
N TYR A 436 -19.37 17.37 -12.63
CA TYR A 436 -20.66 18.06 -12.84
C TYR A 436 -21.16 18.01 -14.30
N ARG A 437 -20.27 17.82 -15.27
CA ARG A 437 -20.62 17.70 -16.69
C ARG A 437 -20.83 16.25 -17.15
N GLY A 438 -20.52 15.26 -16.32
CA GLY A 438 -20.63 13.86 -16.65
C GLY A 438 -21.83 13.20 -15.97
N ASP A 439 -22.10 11.97 -16.38
CA ASP A 439 -23.22 11.15 -15.89
C ASP A 439 -23.14 10.89 -14.37
N GLY A 440 -21.94 10.96 -13.78
CA GLY A 440 -21.73 10.74 -12.35
C GLY A 440 -22.44 11.74 -11.43
N ALA A 441 -22.77 12.95 -11.90
CA ALA A 441 -23.59 13.89 -11.14
C ALA A 441 -25.06 13.47 -11.11
N GLU A 442 -25.59 13.00 -12.25
CA GLU A 442 -26.96 12.49 -12.35
C GLU A 442 -27.13 11.20 -11.52
N ASP A 443 -26.15 10.30 -11.57
CA ASP A 443 -26.13 9.07 -10.77
C ASP A 443 -26.11 9.37 -9.26
N ALA A 444 -25.29 10.32 -8.83
CA ALA A 444 -25.23 10.73 -7.43
C ALA A 444 -26.54 11.37 -6.95
N GLU A 445 -27.17 12.19 -7.79
CA GLU A 445 -28.46 12.81 -7.49
C GLU A 445 -29.56 11.74 -7.36
N LEU A 446 -29.57 10.74 -8.24
CA LEU A 446 -30.52 9.63 -8.21
C LEU A 446 -30.40 8.78 -6.94
N LEU A 447 -29.17 8.54 -6.47
CA LEU A 447 -28.89 7.68 -5.33
C LEU A 447 -29.07 8.37 -3.97
N GLY A 448 -28.75 9.66 -3.86
CA GLY A 448 -28.66 10.34 -2.56
C GLY A 448 -29.07 11.82 -2.55
N GLY A 449 -29.65 12.33 -3.64
CA GLY A 449 -30.09 13.72 -3.74
C GLY A 449 -28.94 14.74 -3.82
N PRO A 450 -29.23 16.05 -3.65
CA PRO A 450 -28.26 17.13 -3.88
C PRO A 450 -26.99 17.05 -3.03
N ASP A 451 -27.09 16.69 -1.75
CA ASP A 451 -25.94 16.60 -0.84
C ASP A 451 -24.96 15.49 -1.28
N ALA A 452 -25.47 14.41 -1.88
CA ALA A 452 -24.64 13.33 -2.43
C ALA A 452 -23.85 13.77 -3.67
N VAL A 453 -24.44 14.66 -4.49
CA VAL A 453 -23.75 15.24 -5.65
C VAL A 453 -22.56 16.07 -5.20
N ASP A 454 -22.74 16.95 -4.21
CA ASP A 454 -21.66 17.81 -3.71
C ASP A 454 -20.54 16.99 -3.05
N LEU A 455 -20.88 15.94 -2.29
CA LEU A 455 -19.90 15.03 -1.71
C LEU A 455 -19.13 14.25 -2.80
N ALA A 456 -19.83 13.77 -3.83
CA ALA A 456 -19.21 13.05 -4.94
C ALA A 456 -18.33 13.96 -5.81
N ALA A 457 -18.76 15.20 -6.05
CA ALA A 457 -17.98 16.24 -6.72
C ALA A 457 -16.70 16.55 -5.94
N MET A 458 -16.81 16.71 -4.61
CA MET A 458 -15.64 16.90 -3.74
C MET A 458 -14.70 15.69 -3.79
N GLY A 459 -15.24 14.46 -3.79
CA GLY A 459 -14.45 13.25 -3.99
C GLY A 459 -13.71 13.24 -5.34
N ALA A 460 -14.36 13.67 -6.42
CA ALA A 460 -13.75 13.80 -7.74
C ALA A 460 -12.64 14.86 -7.75
N LYS A 461 -12.88 16.02 -7.12
CA LYS A 461 -11.90 17.11 -6.96
C LYS A 461 -10.65 16.65 -6.22
N LEU A 462 -10.82 15.98 -5.08
CA LEU A 462 -9.72 15.42 -4.28
C LEU A 462 -8.89 14.41 -5.07
N ARG A 463 -9.54 13.46 -5.77
CA ARG A 463 -8.86 12.47 -6.63
C ARG A 463 -8.18 13.11 -7.86
N GLY A 464 -8.74 14.21 -8.37
CA GLY A 464 -8.23 14.92 -9.54
C GLY A 464 -6.94 15.70 -9.30
N GLY A 465 -6.69 16.10 -8.06
CA GLY A 465 -5.53 16.91 -7.67
C GLY A 465 -5.71 17.68 -6.36
N GLY A 466 -6.93 17.74 -5.80
CA GLY A 466 -7.25 18.53 -4.63
C GLY A 466 -6.44 18.17 -3.39
N ASP A 467 -6.21 16.88 -3.11
CA ASP A 467 -5.37 16.47 -1.97
C ASP A 467 -3.92 16.97 -2.13
N ALA A 468 -3.32 16.80 -3.31
CA ALA A 468 -1.99 17.31 -3.59
C ALA A 468 -1.93 18.85 -3.55
N PHE A 469 -2.98 19.54 -4.01
CA PHE A 469 -3.12 20.99 -3.89
C PHE A 469 -3.13 21.45 -2.43
N HIS A 470 -3.95 20.85 -1.57
CA HIS A 470 -4.01 21.15 -0.14
C HIS A 470 -2.65 20.97 0.55
N ARG A 471 -1.94 19.87 0.24
CA ARG A 471 -0.60 19.61 0.77
C ARG A 471 0.43 20.65 0.29
N CYS A 472 0.37 21.05 -0.99
CA CYS A 472 1.22 22.12 -1.52
C CYS A 472 0.95 23.46 -0.82
N CYS A 473 -0.33 23.80 -0.60
CA CYS A 473 -0.73 24.99 0.14
C CYS A 473 -0.17 24.97 1.57
N ALA A 474 -0.24 23.83 2.25
CA ALA A 474 0.32 23.68 3.60
C ALA A 474 1.86 23.81 3.64
N ILE A 475 2.56 23.24 2.66
CA ILE A 475 4.02 23.42 2.50
C ILE A 475 4.36 24.90 2.28
N LEU A 476 3.59 25.59 1.42
CA LEU A 476 3.76 27.03 1.19
C LEU A 476 3.44 27.85 2.44
N GLY A 477 2.39 27.49 3.19
CA GLY A 477 2.05 28.08 4.48
C GLY A 477 3.22 27.98 5.47
N PHE A 478 3.78 26.79 5.64
CA PHE A 478 4.97 26.55 6.45
C PHE A 478 6.15 27.44 6.03
N ALA A 479 6.46 27.52 4.73
CA ALA A 479 7.60 28.31 4.25
C ALA A 479 7.39 29.82 4.43
N CYS A 480 6.18 30.32 4.13
CA CYS A 480 5.83 31.74 4.25
C CYS A 480 5.79 32.22 5.71
N VAL A 481 5.23 31.41 6.61
CA VAL A 481 5.19 31.70 8.05
C VAL A 481 6.60 31.57 8.66
N GLY A 482 7.34 30.54 8.27
CA GLY A 482 8.69 30.29 8.78
C GLY A 482 9.75 31.29 8.29
N SER A 483 9.52 31.99 7.18
CA SER A 483 10.49 32.94 6.62
C SER A 483 9.85 34.06 5.81
N ARG A 484 10.09 35.32 6.24
CA ARG A 484 9.66 36.52 5.50
C ARG A 484 10.22 36.59 4.09
N ARG A 485 11.45 36.07 3.88
CA ARG A 485 12.07 36.00 2.55
C ARG A 485 11.29 35.06 1.64
N CYS A 486 10.92 33.88 2.15
CA CYS A 486 10.09 32.93 1.39
C CYS A 486 8.72 33.53 1.10
N ARG A 487 8.08 34.21 2.06
CA ARG A 487 6.78 34.88 1.84
C ARG A 487 6.82 35.92 0.73
N GLY A 488 7.81 36.82 0.75
CA GLY A 488 7.97 37.82 -0.31
C GLY A 488 8.14 37.16 -1.68
N HIS A 489 9.02 36.15 -1.76
CA HIS A 489 9.29 35.41 -2.98
C HIS A 489 8.06 34.67 -3.53
N VAL A 490 7.33 33.96 -2.67
CA VAL A 490 6.10 33.25 -3.06
C VAL A 490 5.04 34.22 -3.59
N MET A 491 4.88 35.38 -2.95
CA MET A 491 3.94 36.41 -3.42
C MET A 491 4.32 36.95 -4.80
N ASP A 492 5.60 37.22 -5.03
CA ASP A 492 6.08 37.71 -6.32
C ASP A 492 5.96 36.65 -7.42
N GLN A 493 6.28 35.40 -7.10
CA GLN A 493 6.16 34.27 -8.03
C GLN A 493 4.70 33.97 -8.40
N LEU A 494 3.78 34.02 -7.44
CA LEU A 494 2.34 33.89 -7.71
C LEU A 494 1.85 35.00 -8.64
N ARG A 495 2.25 36.25 -8.39
CA ARG A 495 1.90 37.39 -9.25
C ARG A 495 2.43 37.22 -10.67
N LEU A 496 3.65 36.71 -10.84
CA LEU A 496 4.24 36.44 -12.15
C LEU A 496 3.41 35.41 -12.95
N GLN A 497 2.80 34.44 -12.27
CA GLN A 497 1.92 33.43 -12.86
C GLN A 497 0.46 33.89 -12.98
N GLY A 498 0.15 35.18 -12.73
CA GLY A 498 -1.21 35.71 -12.81
C GLY A 498 -2.12 35.29 -11.65
N SER A 499 -1.54 34.80 -10.56
CA SER A 499 -2.25 34.34 -9.35
C SER A 499 -1.94 35.26 -8.15
N GLY A 500 -2.55 34.96 -7.02
CA GLY A 500 -2.36 35.69 -5.77
C GLY A 500 -2.24 34.75 -4.58
N ILE A 501 -1.78 35.28 -3.44
CA ILE A 501 -1.69 34.52 -2.20
C ILE A 501 -3.07 34.00 -1.73
N THR A 502 -4.17 34.57 -2.24
CA THR A 502 -5.52 34.11 -2.00
C THR A 502 -5.72 32.65 -2.41
N VAL A 503 -5.11 32.19 -3.51
CA VAL A 503 -5.21 30.77 -3.92
C VAL A 503 -4.66 29.84 -2.84
N VAL A 504 -3.56 30.24 -2.18
CA VAL A 504 -2.99 29.48 -1.06
C VAL A 504 -3.91 29.55 0.16
N LYS A 505 -4.45 30.73 0.49
CA LYS A 505 -5.38 30.90 1.62
C LYS A 505 -6.67 30.10 1.45
N ASP A 506 -7.28 30.16 0.27
CA ASP A 506 -8.52 29.46 -0.05
C ASP A 506 -8.31 27.95 0.01
N GLY A 507 -7.18 27.46 -0.54
CA GLY A 507 -6.81 26.05 -0.45
C GLY A 507 -6.51 25.58 0.98
N LEU A 508 -5.92 26.42 1.83
CA LEU A 508 -5.74 26.12 3.26
C LEU A 508 -7.08 26.11 4.00
N ALA A 509 -8.00 27.02 3.68
CA ALA A 509 -9.32 27.09 4.30
C ALA A 509 -10.18 25.87 3.93
N GLU A 510 -10.17 25.47 2.64
CA GLU A 510 -10.80 24.22 2.18
C GLU A 510 -10.18 23.02 2.91
N PHE A 511 -8.85 22.97 3.02
CA PHE A 511 -8.18 21.88 3.73
C PHE A 511 -8.57 21.82 5.21
N ALA A 512 -8.57 22.95 5.92
CA ALA A 512 -8.99 23.03 7.32
C ALA A 512 -10.45 22.57 7.53
N GLY A 513 -11.33 22.82 6.56
CA GLY A 513 -12.72 22.36 6.58
C GLY A 513 -12.87 20.84 6.45
N LEU A 514 -11.91 20.15 5.82
CA LEU A 514 -11.91 18.70 5.65
C LEU A 514 -11.27 17.95 6.83
N LEU A 515 -10.46 18.64 7.63
CA LEU A 515 -9.75 18.04 8.74
C LEU A 515 -10.64 17.95 9.98
N SER A 516 -10.48 16.85 10.72
CA SER A 516 -11.01 16.74 12.08
C SER A 516 -10.34 17.76 13.00
N ASP A 517 -11.05 18.14 14.07
CA ASP A 517 -10.48 19.03 15.08
C ASP A 517 -9.26 18.39 15.73
N GLY A 518 -8.14 19.12 15.75
CA GLY A 518 -6.87 18.60 16.25
C GLY A 518 -5.68 19.48 15.88
N ALA A 519 -4.48 19.02 16.24
CA ALA A 519 -3.24 19.77 16.05
C ALA A 519 -2.96 20.11 14.57
N GLN A 520 -3.34 19.22 13.65
CA GLN A 520 -3.18 19.46 12.21
C GLN A 520 -4.05 20.63 11.73
N LYS A 521 -5.33 20.63 12.09
CA LYS A 521 -6.24 21.72 11.73
C LYS A 521 -5.80 23.05 12.33
N ALA A 522 -5.45 23.06 13.62
CA ALA A 522 -4.96 24.25 14.31
C ALA A 522 -3.68 24.83 13.66
N GLN A 523 -2.76 23.97 13.20
CA GLN A 523 -1.57 24.41 12.46
C GLN A 523 -1.94 25.08 11.13
N ILE A 524 -2.86 24.50 10.37
CA ILE A 524 -3.33 25.05 9.10
C ILE A 524 -4.05 26.38 9.31
N GLU A 525 -4.92 26.48 10.32
CA GLU A 525 -5.61 27.73 10.69
C GLU A 525 -4.61 28.83 11.09
N GLY A 526 -3.58 28.49 11.87
CA GLY A 526 -2.49 29.43 12.18
C GLY A 526 -1.76 29.94 10.94
N TYR A 527 -1.57 29.10 9.92
CA TYR A 527 -1.01 29.56 8.64
C TYR A 527 -1.93 30.55 7.92
N ILE A 528 -3.25 30.35 7.97
CA ILE A 528 -4.22 31.25 7.33
C ILE A 528 -4.20 32.64 7.98
N GLU A 529 -4.10 32.71 9.31
CA GLU A 529 -4.06 33.97 10.07
C GLU A 529 -2.80 34.79 9.78
N GLU A 530 -1.65 34.12 9.61
CA GLU A 530 -0.37 34.80 9.41
C GLU A 530 -0.09 35.21 7.95
N LEU A 531 -0.65 34.49 6.97
CA LEU A 531 -0.52 34.79 5.53
C LEU A 531 -1.25 36.06 5.13
#